data_AF-A0A7C6JD90-F1
#
_entry.id   AF-A0A7C6JD90-F1
#
_cell.length_a   1.000
_cell.length_b   1.000
_cell.length_c   1.000
_cell.angle_alpha   90.00
_cell.angle_beta   90.00
_cell.angle_gamma   90.00
#
_symmetry.space_group_name_H-M   'P 1'
#
loop_
_entity.id
_entity.type
_entity.pdbx_description
1 polymer ?
#
loop_
_entity_poly.entity_id
_entity_poly.type
_entity_poly.pdbx_seq_one_letter_code
_entity_poly.pdbx_strand_id
1 'polypeptide(L)' 'SIWHPGWHDNPFGMRLSAYMIGNKIADPCVPMSLLADHPNVVFNYLLPNIGQTSAEMH' A
#
# COMPACT_ATOMS: atom_id res chain seq x y z
N SER A 1 6.69 7.33 -12.23
CA SER A 1 7.45 6.08 -11.98
C SER A 1 6.45 4.96 -11.87
N ILE A 2 6.68 3.80 -12.51
CA ILE A 2 5.89 2.59 -12.20
C ILE A 2 6.59 1.92 -11.02
N TRP A 3 5.91 1.86 -9.88
CA TRP A 3 6.40 1.07 -8.76
C TRP A 3 6.19 -0.42 -9.07
N HIS A 4 7.23 -1.21 -8.86
CA HIS A 4 7.18 -2.66 -8.98
C HIS A 4 7.23 -3.25 -7.58
N PRO A 5 6.30 -4.15 -7.20
CA PRO A 5 6.38 -4.83 -5.93
C PRO A 5 7.70 -5.61 -5.83
N GLY A 6 8.41 -5.40 -4.73
CA GLY A 6 9.62 -6.10 -4.37
C GLY A 6 9.32 -7.44 -3.69
N TRP A 7 10.38 -8.17 -3.38
CA TRP A 7 10.29 -9.53 -2.83
C TRP A 7 9.65 -9.61 -1.43
N HIS A 8 9.61 -8.49 -0.71
CA HIS A 8 9.02 -8.39 0.63
C HIS A 8 7.56 -7.92 0.63
N ASP A 9 7.02 -7.54 -0.52
CA ASP A 9 5.62 -7.14 -0.62
C ASP A 9 4.71 -8.36 -0.53
N ASN A 10 3.63 -8.22 0.23
CA ASN A 10 2.63 -9.27 0.41
C ASN A 10 1.21 -8.69 0.22
N PRO A 11 0.20 -9.55 -0.02
CA PRO A 11 -1.17 -9.11 -0.29
C PRO A 11 -1.75 -8.17 0.78
N PHE A 12 -1.41 -8.40 2.06
CA PHE A 12 -1.87 -7.56 3.17
C PHE A 12 -1.21 -6.17 3.12
N GLY A 13 0.13 -6.12 3.08
CA GLY A 13 0.88 -4.87 3.08
C GLY A 13 0.54 -3.96 1.89
N MET A 14 0.32 -4.53 0.71
CA MET A 14 -0.08 -3.78 -0.48
C MET A 14 -1.47 -3.13 -0.30
N ARG A 15 -2.45 -3.86 0.25
CA ARG A 15 -3.81 -3.35 0.48
C ARG A 15 -3.85 -2.34 1.62
N LEU A 16 -3.12 -2.59 2.70
CA LEU A 16 -3.01 -1.66 3.82
C LEU A 16 -2.39 -0.33 3.36
N SER A 17 -1.29 -0.38 2.61
CA SER A 17 -0.67 0.82 2.06
C SER A 17 -1.60 1.57 1.11
N ALA A 18 -2.30 0.86 0.22
CA ALA A 18 -3.29 1.46 -0.68
C ALA A 18 -4.41 2.18 0.08
N TYR A 19 -4.94 1.54 1.13
CA TYR A 19 -5.96 2.13 2.01
C TYR A 19 -5.44 3.39 2.72
N MET A 20 -4.25 3.33 3.29
CA MET A 20 -3.64 4.44 4.02
C MET A 20 -3.38 5.65 3.11
N ILE A 21 -2.77 5.43 1.94
CA ILE A 21 -2.52 6.49 0.95
C ILE A 21 -3.83 7.11 0.46
N GLY A 22 -4.82 6.28 0.12
CA GLY A 22 -6.13 6.75 -0.34
C GLY A 22 -6.89 7.58 0.69
N ASN A 23 -6.63 7.38 1.99
CA ASN A 23 -7.25 8.11 3.09
C ASN A 23 -6.35 9.17 3.73
N LYS A 24 -5.20 9.49 3.12
CA LYS A 24 -4.23 10.46 3.66
C LYS A 24 -3.73 10.12 5.07
N ILE A 25 -3.47 8.84 5.33
CA ILE A 25 -2.92 8.35 6.59
C ILE A 25 -1.44 8.06 6.37
N ALA A 26 -0.57 8.87 6.98
CA ALA A 26 0.88 8.67 6.98
C ALA A 26 1.32 8.04 8.31
N ASP A 27 1.98 6.90 8.26
CA ASP A 27 2.53 6.21 9.44
C ASP A 27 3.90 5.59 9.12
N PRO A 28 4.96 5.89 9.90
CA PRO A 28 6.30 5.37 9.65
C PRO A 28 6.43 3.85 9.83
N CYS A 29 5.52 3.19 10.56
CA CYS A 29 5.47 1.72 10.69
C CYS A 29 5.07 1.05 9.37
N VAL A 30 4.46 1.78 8.44
CA VAL A 30 4.17 1.34 7.07
C VAL A 30 4.87 2.31 6.10
N PRO A 31 6.16 2.11 5.77
CA PRO A 31 6.98 3.14 5.12
C PRO A 31 6.42 3.73 3.82
N MET A 32 5.71 2.92 3.02
CA MET A 32 5.09 3.39 1.78
C MET A 32 3.94 4.37 2.03
N SER A 33 3.28 4.30 3.19
CA SER A 33 2.17 5.20 3.56
C SER A 33 2.61 6.66 3.72
N LEU A 34 3.89 6.93 3.97
CA LEU A 34 4.42 8.30 4.07
C LEU A 34 4.25 9.11 2.77
N LEU A 35 4.06 8.43 1.65
CA LEU A 35 3.76 9.08 0.37
C LEU A 35 2.35 9.67 0.34
N ALA A 36 1.49 9.38 1.32
CA ALA A 36 0.18 9.99 1.48
C ALA A 36 0.23 11.53 1.64
N ASP A 37 1.34 12.06 2.17
CA ASP A 37 1.57 13.50 2.32
C ASP A 37 2.22 14.14 1.08
N HIS A 38 2.58 13.33 0.06
CA HIS A 38 3.18 13.87 -1.15
C HIS A 38 2.09 14.44 -2.07
N PRO A 39 2.20 15.71 -2.51
CA PRO A 39 1.13 16.40 -3.23
C PRO A 39 0.84 15.81 -4.61
N ASN A 40 1.79 15.05 -5.18
CA ASN A 40 1.72 14.53 -6.55
C ASN A 40 2.16 13.05 -6.60
N VAL A 41 1.44 12.17 -5.91
CA VAL A 41 1.66 10.72 -6.03
C VAL A 41 0.41 10.01 -6.54
N VAL A 42 0.62 9.06 -7.45
CA VAL A 42 -0.44 8.19 -7.97
C VAL A 42 0.08 6.75 -7.90
N PHE A 43 -0.69 5.89 -7.23
CA PHE A 43 -0.42 4.46 -7.16
C PHE A 43 -1.35 3.71 -8.09
N ASN A 44 -0.77 2.83 -8.91
CA ASN A 44 -1.51 1.96 -9.80
C ASN A 44 -1.22 0.52 -9.39
N TYR A 45 -2.27 -0.27 -9.19
CA TYR A 45 -2.14 -1.67 -8.78
C TYR A 45 -2.67 -2.60 -9.87
N LEU A 46 -1.88 -3.60 -10.22
CA LEU A 46 -2.33 -4.70 -11.08
C LEU A 46 -3.06 -5.73 -10.22
N LEU A 47 -4.39 -5.60 -10.13
CA LEU A 47 -5.27 -6.42 -9.30
C LEU A 47 -5.00 -7.93 -9.35
N PRO A 48 -4.81 -8.57 -10.53
CA PRO A 48 -4.54 -10.00 -10.61
C PRO A 48 -3.30 -10.46 -9.83
N ASN A 49 -2.33 -9.58 -9.59
CA ASN A 49 -1.06 -9.90 -8.95
C ASN A 49 -1.00 -9.48 -7.46
N ILE A 50 -2.10 -9.01 -6.88
CA ILE A 50 -2.12 -8.60 -5.45
C ILE A 50 -2.31 -9.80 -4.52
N GLY A 51 -3.04 -10.85 -4.96
CA GLY A 51 -3.36 -12.01 -4.13
C GLY A 51 -4.51 -11.77 -3.12
N GLN A 52 -4.81 -12.82 -2.34
CA GLN A 52 -5.82 -12.82 -1.28
C GLN A 52 -5.18 -12.55 0.09
N THR A 53 -5.94 -11.95 1.00
CA THR A 53 -5.55 -11.74 2.40
C THR A 53 -6.80 -11.72 3.27
N SER A 54 -6.65 -12.13 4.53
CA SER A 54 -7.63 -11.92 5.61
C SER A 54 -6.93 -11.20 6.76
N ALA A 55 -7.70 -10.45 7.53
CA ALA A 55 -7.24 -9.82 8.76
C ALA A 55 -8.32 -10.01 9.83
N GLU A 56 -7.90 -10.25 11.07
CA GLU A 56 -8.76 -10.38 12.23
C GLU A 56 -8.43 -9.26 13.21
N MET A 57 -9.46 -8.69 13.85
CA MET A 57 -9.30 -7.70 14.92
C MET A 57 -9.48 -8.44 16.25
N HIS A 58 -8.48 -8.37 17.12
CA HIS A 58 -8.53 -8.88 18.50
C HIS A 58 -8.97 -7.78 19.47
#